data_AF-A0A6J5F161-F1
#
_entry.id   AF-A0A6J5F161-F1
#
_cell.length_a   1.000
_cell.length_b   1.000
_cell.length_c   1.000
_cell.angle_alpha   90.00
_cell.angle_beta   90.00
_cell.angle_gamma   90.00
#
_symmetry.space_group_name_H-M   'P 1'
#
loop_
_entity.id
_entity.type
_entity.pdbx_description
1 polymer ?
#
loop_
_entity_poly.entity_id
_entity_poly.type
_entity_poly.pdbx_seq_one_letter_code
_entity_poly.pdbx_strand_id
1 'polypeptide(L)' 'MLHNQFEDELRHLERIIPFLVRGGPLGPEYWRHRILSLSAHQRLLPNGKTRVARLLTLFDEIERLSA' A
#
# COMPACT_ATOMS: atom_id res chain seq x y z
N MET A 1 -11.58 -8.90 -6.52
CA MET A 1 -10.53 -8.23 -7.33
C MET A 1 -9.91 -9.25 -8.27
N LEU A 2 -9.64 -8.87 -9.53
CA LEU A 2 -8.96 -9.74 -10.51
C LEU A 2 -7.43 -9.57 -10.44
N HIS A 3 -6.68 -10.54 -11.00
CA HIS A 3 -5.20 -10.51 -11.05
C HIS A 3 -4.63 -9.16 -11.51
N ASN A 4 -5.08 -8.67 -12.68
CA ASN A 4 -4.55 -7.43 -13.27
C ASN A 4 -4.92 -6.20 -12.44
N GLN A 5 -6.14 -6.17 -11.90
CA GLN A 5 -6.58 -5.09 -11.01
C GLN A 5 -5.73 -5.03 -9.74
N PHE A 6 -5.44 -6.19 -9.15
CA PHE A 6 -4.57 -6.27 -7.98
C PHE A 6 -3.15 -5.81 -8.28
N GLU A 7 -2.59 -6.20 -9.43
CA GLU A 7 -1.25 -5.78 -9.84
C GLU A 7 -1.16 -4.27 -10.08
N ASP A 8 -2.16 -3.68 -10.76
CA ASP A 8 -2.24 -2.25 -11.03
C ASP A 8 -2.37 -1.43 -9.73
N GLU A 9 -3.20 -1.90 -8.80
CA GLU A 9 -3.35 -1.26 -7.48
C GLU A 9 -2.06 -1.30 -6.67
N LEU A 10 -1.35 -2.43 -6.66
CA LEU A 10 -0.04 -2.51 -6.00
C LEU A 10 0.96 -1.55 -6.64
N ARG A 11 1.05 -1.50 -7.98
CA ARG A 11 1.95 -0.58 -8.69
C ARG A 11 1.61 0.88 -8.38
N HIS A 12 0.33 1.20 -8.30
CA HIS A 12 -0.11 2.53 -7.92
C HIS A 12 0.36 2.90 -6.51
N LEU A 13 0.10 2.05 -5.52
CA LEU A 13 0.52 2.29 -4.13
C LEU A 13 2.04 2.40 -3.98
N GLU A 14 2.80 1.50 -4.60
CA GLU A 14 4.27 1.55 -4.61
C GLU A 14 4.80 2.88 -5.16
N ARG A 15 4.11 3.45 -6.13
CA ARG A 15 4.46 4.75 -6.72
C ARG A 15 4.07 5.92 -5.82
N ILE A 16 2.91 5.88 -5.17
CA ILE A 16 2.39 7.03 -4.42
C ILE A 16 2.86 7.07 -2.96
N ILE A 17 3.18 5.93 -2.33
CA ILE A 17 3.59 5.87 -0.91
C ILE A 17 4.70 6.87 -0.56
N PRO A 18 5.79 7.00 -1.34
CA PRO A 18 6.84 7.99 -1.03
C PRO A 18 6.35 9.45 -1.03
N PHE A 19 5.25 9.74 -1.73
CA PHE A 19 4.65 11.08 -1.78
C PHE A 19 3.66 11.32 -0.64
N LEU A 20 3.17 10.27 0.03
CA LEU A 20 2.25 10.41 1.16
C LEU A 20 2.89 11.15 2.35
N VAL A 21 4.22 11.06 2.48
CA VAL A 21 5.03 11.85 3.44
C VAL A 21 4.76 13.36 3.34
N ARG A 22 4.42 13.85 2.14
CA ARG A 22 4.29 15.29 1.87
C ARG A 22 2.91 15.85 2.22
N GLY A 23 2.02 15.03 2.80
CA GLY A 23 0.64 15.39 3.08
C GLY A 23 -0.21 15.26 1.82
N GLY A 24 -1.08 14.24 1.80
CA GLY A 24 -2.08 14.04 0.76
C GLY A 24 -3.46 14.54 1.18
N PRO A 25 -4.41 14.68 0.23
CA PRO A 25 -5.80 15.03 0.55
C PRO A 25 -6.53 13.94 1.35
N LEU A 26 -6.00 12.71 1.32
CA LEU A 26 -6.51 11.58 2.08
C LEU A 26 -5.53 11.31 3.22
N GLY A 27 -6.03 11.23 4.45
CA GLY A 27 -5.23 11.01 5.66
C GLY A 27 -4.56 9.62 5.69
N PRO A 28 -3.59 9.43 6.60
CA PRO A 28 -2.81 8.19 6.66
C PRO A 28 -3.67 6.94 6.90
N GLU A 29 -4.69 7.04 7.76
CA GLU A 29 -5.63 5.93 8.04
C GLU A 29 -6.30 5.37 6.77
N TYR A 30 -6.67 6.25 5.82
CA TYR A 30 -7.26 5.81 4.56
C TYR A 30 -6.31 4.90 3.77
N TRP A 31 -5.03 5.31 3.66
CA TRP A 31 -4.02 4.55 2.94
C TRP A 31 -3.66 3.24 3.64
N ARG A 32 -3.61 3.25 4.98
CA ARG A 32 -3.43 2.04 5.79
C ARG A 32 -4.54 1.02 5.51
N HIS A 33 -5.80 1.45 5.58
CA HIS A 33 -6.95 0.59 5.26
C HIS A 33 -6.88 0.08 3.82
N ARG A 34 -6.45 0.91 2.87
CA ARG A 34 -6.33 0.48 1.47
C ARG A 34 -5.29 -0.63 1.31
N ILE A 35 -4.09 -0.48 1.88
CA ILE A 35 -3.04 -1.50 1.83
C ILE A 35 -3.51 -2.78 2.54
N LEU A 36 -4.19 -2.68 3.68
CA LEU A 36 -4.73 -3.84 4.40
C LEU A 36 -5.77 -4.61 3.58
N SER A 37 -6.62 -3.91 2.83
CA SER A 37 -7.61 -4.56 1.95
C SER A 37 -6.97 -5.42 0.83
N LEU A 38 -5.75 -5.08 0.42
CA LEU A 38 -4.98 -5.85 -0.56
C LEU A 38 -4.42 -7.15 0.02
N SER A 39 -4.24 -7.25 1.33
CA SER A 39 -3.78 -8.49 2.00
C SER A 39 -4.71 -9.68 1.72
N ALA A 40 -6.01 -9.44 1.57
CA ALA A 40 -7.00 -10.47 1.22
C ALA A 40 -6.75 -11.09 -0.16
N HIS A 41 -6.06 -10.36 -1.05
CA HIS A 41 -5.84 -10.73 -2.44
C HIS A 41 -4.37 -11.03 -2.75
N GLN A 42 -3.49 -11.07 -1.74
CA GLN A 42 -2.04 -11.23 -1.89
C GLN A 42 -1.58 -12.52 -2.62
N ARG A 43 -2.46 -13.52 -2.72
CA ARG A 43 -2.19 -14.78 -3.42
C ARG A 43 -2.47 -14.71 -4.93
N LEU A 44 -3.05 -13.61 -5.41
CA LEU A 44 -3.29 -13.40 -6.84
C LEU A 44 -1.98 -13.21 -7.62
N LEU A 45 -0.89 -12.78 -6.97
CA LEU A 45 0.43 -12.68 -7.58
C LEU A 45 1.44 -13.56 -6.84
N PRO A 46 2.41 -14.16 -7.56
CA PRO A 46 3.49 -14.93 -6.92
C PRO A 46 4.26 -14.14 -5.85
N ASN A 47 4.44 -12.84 -6.05
CA ASN A 47 5.13 -11.93 -5.12
C ASN A 47 4.19 -11.02 -4.33
N GLY A 48 2.86 -11.22 -4.41
CA GLY A 48 1.87 -10.32 -3.83
C GLY A 48 2.02 -10.15 -2.32
N LYS A 49 2.25 -11.25 -1.58
CA LYS A 49 2.52 -11.22 -0.13
C LYS A 49 3.73 -10.34 0.22
N THR A 50 4.83 -10.47 -0.51
CA THR A 50 6.04 -9.68 -0.28
C THR A 50 5.82 -8.20 -0.58
N ARG A 51 5.10 -7.88 -1.65
CA ARG A 51 4.80 -6.50 -2.03
C ARG A 51 3.89 -5.82 -1.01
N VAL A 52 2.82 -6.48 -0.59
CA VAL A 52 1.91 -5.97 0.46
C VAL A 52 2.66 -5.75 1.77
N ALA A 53 3.49 -6.70 2.21
CA ALA A 53 4.29 -6.55 3.42
C ALA A 53 5.24 -5.34 3.35
N ARG A 54 5.93 -5.14 2.21
CA ARG A 54 6.81 -3.98 2.00
C ARG A 54 6.04 -2.66 2.05
N LEU A 55 4.85 -2.60 1.44
CA LEU A 55 4.00 -1.41 1.49
C LEU A 55 3.61 -1.07 2.93
N LEU A 56 3.22 -2.06 3.74
CA LEU A 56 2.91 -1.85 5.16
C LEU A 56 4.12 -1.34 5.95
N THR A 57 5.30 -1.96 5.78
CA THR A 57 6.52 -1.51 6.47
C THR A 57 6.90 -0.07 6.10
N LEU A 58 6.88 0.27 4.80
CA LEU A 58 7.16 1.63 4.36
C LEU A 58 6.13 2.62 4.92
N PHE A 59 4.87 2.21 4.99
CA PHE A 59 3.81 3.06 5.53
C PHE A 59 3.97 3.29 7.05
N ASP A 60 4.30 2.25 7.83
CA ASP A 60 4.60 2.37 9.26
C ASP A 60 5.78 3.34 9.51
N GLU A 61 6.81 3.31 8.66
CA GLU A 61 7.94 4.25 8.73
C GLU A 61 7.50 5.70 8.46
N ILE A 62 6.61 5.90 7.48
CA ILE A 62 6.08 7.22 7.15
C ILE A 62 5.23 7.77 8.30
N GLU A 63 4.31 6.96 8.85
CA GLU A 63 3.48 7.37 9.98
C GLU A 63 4.35 7.78 11.18
N ARG A 64 5.40 7.01 11.48
CA ARG A 64 6.35 7.33 12.54
C ARG A 64 7.11 8.64 12.32
N LEU A 65 7.42 9.01 11.08
CA LEU A 65 8.12 10.27 10.75
C LEU A 65 7.18 11.47 10.71
N SER A 66 5.87 11.24 10.56
CA SER A 66 4.84 12.29 10.49
C SER A 66 4.15 12.59 11.82
N ALA A 67 4.44 11.81 12.87
CA ALA A 67 3.94 11.97 14.24
C ALA A 67 4.92 12.80 15.10
#